data_AF-A0A6L5I1S6-F1
#
_entry.id   AF-A0A6L5I1S6-F1
#
_cell.length_a   1.000
_cell.length_b   1.000
_cell.length_c   1.000
_cell.angle_alpha   90.00
_cell.angle_beta   90.00
_cell.angle_gamma   90.00
#
_symmetry.space_group_name_H-M   'P 1'
#
loop_
_entity.id
_entity.type
_entity.pdbx_description
1 polymer ?
#
loop_
_entity_poly.entity_id
_entity_poly.type
_entity_poly.pdbx_seq_one_letter_code
_entity_poly.pdbx_strand_id
1 'polypeptide(L)'
;MVAIQQGLRDEGVAVSMSQLCRWFEVPRRTVYYRPVKSAPVVRPELAAPIKQLIEAEPSFGYRTVAGLLGMNKNTVQRIFQLMGWQVRKRAVGMRPRIQALPSVASAPNQRWATDLCRIWG
;
A
#
# COMPACT_ATOMS: atom_id res chain seq x y z
N MET A 1 -23.49 -0.22 -23.85
CA MET A 1 -24.90 0.17 -23.93
C MET A 1 -25.12 1.58 -24.48
N VAL A 2 -24.41 2.62 -24.01
CA VAL A 2 -24.56 3.98 -24.58
C VAL A 2 -24.28 4.02 -26.09
N ALA A 3 -23.17 3.42 -26.55
CA ALA A 3 -22.86 3.32 -27.97
C ALA A 3 -23.93 2.55 -28.79
N ILE A 4 -24.54 1.52 -28.21
CA ILE A 4 -25.61 0.73 -28.85
C ILE A 4 -26.89 1.57 -28.97
N GLN A 5 -27.22 2.34 -27.93
CA GLN A 5 -28.37 3.24 -27.96
C GLN A 5 -28.20 4.35 -29.00
N GLN A 6 -26.97 4.86 -29.16
CA GLN A 6 -26.64 5.86 -30.18
C GLN A 6 -26.80 5.27 -31.59
N GLY A 7 -26.21 4.10 -31.86
CA GLY A 7 -26.37 3.45 -33.17
C GLY A 7 -27.82 3.14 -33.54
N LEU A 8 -28.62 2.62 -32.60
CA LEU A 8 -30.04 2.38 -32.83
C LEU A 8 -30.81 3.67 -33.11
N ARG A 9 -30.44 4.77 -32.45
CA ARG A 9 -31.06 6.08 -32.67
C ARG A 9 -30.72 6.63 -34.06
N ASP A 10 -29.50 6.42 -34.52
CA ASP A 10 -29.05 6.82 -35.86
C ASP A 10 -29.78 6.02 -36.95
N GLU A 11 -30.14 4.76 -36.66
CA GLU A 11 -31.01 3.91 -37.49
C GLU A 11 -32.51 4.25 -37.35
N GLY A 12 -32.87 5.30 -36.61
CA GLY A 12 -34.26 5.76 -36.41
C GLY A 12 -35.04 4.99 -35.33
N VAL A 13 -34.40 4.07 -34.62
CA VAL A 13 -35.02 3.26 -33.57
C VAL A 13 -34.78 3.91 -32.19
N ALA A 14 -35.82 4.54 -31.66
CA ALA A 14 -35.77 5.13 -30.33
C ALA A 14 -35.97 4.07 -29.23
N VAL A 15 -34.88 3.67 -28.56
CA VAL A 15 -34.93 2.71 -27.44
C VAL A 15 -34.50 3.36 -26.13
N SER A 16 -35.21 3.07 -25.04
CA SER A 16 -34.83 3.53 -23.71
C SER A 16 -33.67 2.69 -23.13
N MET A 17 -32.84 3.29 -22.28
CA MET A 17 -31.76 2.56 -21.59
C MET A 17 -32.32 1.39 -20.74
N SER A 18 -33.52 1.54 -20.17
CA SER A 18 -34.19 0.46 -19.42
C SER A 18 -34.55 -0.73 -20.31
N GLN A 19 -35.04 -0.50 -21.53
CA GLN A 19 -35.32 -1.58 -22.48
C GLN A 19 -34.05 -2.28 -22.92
N LEU A 20 -32.98 -1.53 -23.24
CA LEU A 20 -31.68 -2.11 -23.57
C LEU A 20 -31.13 -2.97 -22.42
N CYS A 21 -31.15 -2.45 -21.19
CA CYS A 21 -30.74 -3.22 -20.00
C CYS A 21 -31.57 -4.51 -19.85
N ARG A 22 -32.87 -4.46 -20.13
CA ARG A 22 -33.77 -5.62 -20.06
C ARG A 22 -33.46 -6.65 -21.15
N TRP A 23 -33.25 -6.22 -22.39
CA TRP A 23 -32.90 -7.12 -23.50
C TRP A 23 -31.56 -7.82 -23.31
N PHE A 24 -30.58 -7.11 -22.74
CA PHE A 24 -29.26 -7.66 -22.47
C PHE A 24 -29.14 -8.32 -21.08
N GLU A 25 -30.23 -8.40 -20.31
CA GLU A 25 -30.26 -8.96 -18.95
C GLU A 25 -29.22 -8.37 -17.98
N VAL A 26 -28.83 -7.11 -18.18
CA VAL A 26 -27.86 -6.42 -17.34
C VAL A 26 -28.56 -5.47 -16.35
N PRO A 27 -28.28 -5.54 -15.04
CA PRO A 27 -28.81 -4.56 -14.09
C PRO A 27 -28.40 -3.14 -14.47
N ARG A 28 -29.37 -2.24 -14.59
CA ARG A 28 -29.15 -0.82 -14.96
C ARG A 28 -28.06 -0.14 -14.13
N ARG A 29 -27.96 -0.45 -12.83
CA ARG A 29 -26.92 0.08 -11.92
C ARG A 29 -25.50 -0.22 -12.41
N THR A 30 -25.27 -1.40 -12.97
CA THR A 30 -23.96 -1.85 -13.45
C THR A 30 -23.53 -1.08 -14.69
N VAL A 31 -24.50 -0.61 -15.48
CA VAL A 31 -24.28 0.16 -16.71
C VAL A 31 -23.83 1.58 -16.40
N TYR A 32 -24.44 2.21 -15.40
CA TYR A 32 -24.12 3.59 -15.01
C TYR A 32 -22.87 3.64 -14.13
N TYR A 33 -22.73 2.72 -13.18
CA TYR A 33 -21.63 2.71 -12.23
C TYR A 33 -20.52 1.77 -12.69
N ARG A 34 -19.77 2.22 -13.72
CA ARG A 34 -18.51 1.56 -14.08
C ARG A 34 -17.40 2.16 -13.21
N PRO A 35 -16.69 1.36 -12.38
CA PRO A 35 -15.62 1.89 -11.56
C PRO A 35 -14.45 2.33 -12.45
N VAL A 36 -14.28 3.65 -12.59
CA VAL A 36 -13.14 4.26 -13.28
C VAL A 36 -12.02 4.45 -12.26
N LYS A 37 -11.36 3.36 -11.87
CA LYS A 37 -10.13 3.49 -11.07
C LYS A 37 -8.99 3.81 -12.02
N SER A 38 -8.49 5.03 -11.98
CA SER A 38 -7.26 5.42 -12.68
C SER A 38 -6.04 4.82 -11.98
N ALA A 39 -4.97 4.61 -12.75
CA ALA A 39 -3.68 4.24 -12.17
C ALA A 39 -3.19 5.36 -11.23
N PRO A 40 -2.55 5.03 -10.09
CA PRO A 40 -1.97 6.04 -9.22
C PRO A 40 -0.89 6.83 -9.96
N VAL A 41 -1.01 8.17 -9.98
CA VAL A 41 -0.02 9.07 -10.57
C VAL A 41 0.80 9.70 -9.46
N VAL A 42 2.13 9.60 -9.56
CA VAL A 42 3.07 10.27 -8.64
C VAL A 42 3.40 11.64 -9.22
N ARG A 43 3.28 12.68 -8.40
CA ARG A 43 3.71 14.04 -8.79
C ARG A 43 5.25 14.12 -8.74
N PRO A 44 5.92 14.48 -9.85
CA PRO A 44 7.38 14.48 -9.91
C PRO A 44 8.00 15.48 -8.94
N GLU A 45 7.34 16.62 -8.71
CA GLU A 45 7.76 17.67 -7.76
C GLU A 45 7.93 17.16 -6.33
N LEU A 46 7.09 16.21 -5.91
CA LEU A 46 7.17 15.61 -4.58
C LEU A 46 8.19 14.47 -4.55
N ALA A 47 8.33 13.74 -5.66
CA ALA A 47 9.22 12.60 -5.75
C ALA A 47 10.69 12.99 -5.90
N ALA A 48 10.99 14.12 -6.56
CA ALA A 48 12.35 14.60 -6.79
C ALA A 48 13.15 14.85 -5.49
N PRO A 49 12.66 15.65 -4.51
CA PRO A 49 13.40 15.89 -3.26
C PRO A 49 13.51 14.61 -2.41
N ILE A 50 12.48 13.76 -2.44
CA ILE A 50 12.52 12.44 -1.77
C ILE A 50 13.64 11.59 -2.38
N LYS A 51 13.72 11.52 -3.71
CA LYS A 51 14.73 10.73 -4.41
C LYS A 51 16.14 11.25 -4.14
N GLN A 52 16.36 12.57 -4.19
CA GLN A 52 17.64 13.18 -3.86
C GLN A 52 18.09 12.82 -2.44
N LEU A 53 17.18 12.86 -1.46
CA LEU A 53 17.51 12.52 -0.09
C LEU A 53 17.81 11.03 0.10
N ILE A 54 17.11 10.16 -0.61
CA ILE A 54 17.38 8.71 -0.61
C ILE A 54 18.74 8.41 -1.27
N GLU A 55 19.07 9.10 -2.36
CA GLU A 55 20.36 8.93 -3.05
C GLU A 55 21.53 9.43 -2.21
N ALA A 56 21.34 10.56 -1.50
CA ALA A 56 22.33 11.07 -0.56
C ALA A 56 22.52 10.14 0.64
N GLU A 57 21.42 9.61 1.19
CA GLU A 57 21.46 8.80 2.41
C GLU A 57 20.51 7.58 2.30
N PRO A 58 20.98 6.46 1.72
CA PRO A 58 20.16 5.27 1.46
C PRO A 58 19.60 4.57 2.71
N SER A 59 20.12 4.93 3.88
CA SER A 59 19.69 4.39 5.17
C SER A 59 18.35 4.97 5.65
N PHE A 60 17.90 6.10 5.08
CA PHE A 60 16.71 6.80 5.54
C PHE A 60 15.41 6.13 5.11
N GLY A 61 14.59 5.80 6.11
CA GLY A 61 13.22 5.35 5.89
C GLY A 61 12.26 6.52 5.62
N TYR A 62 11.07 6.19 5.10
CA TYR A 62 10.05 7.19 4.75
C TYR A 62 9.63 8.13 5.90
N ARG A 63 9.73 7.70 7.16
CA ARG A 63 9.42 8.54 8.33
C ARG A 63 10.48 9.61 8.54
N THR A 64 11.75 9.24 8.44
CA THR A 64 12.90 10.16 8.55
C THR A 64 12.88 11.16 7.40
N VAL A 65 12.69 10.68 6.17
CA VAL A 65 12.56 11.53 4.98
C VAL A 65 11.41 12.53 5.13
N ALA A 66 10.25 12.09 5.62
CA ALA A 66 9.12 12.99 5.85
C ALA A 66 9.43 14.07 6.90
N GLY A 67 10.12 13.72 7.99
CA GLY A 67 10.52 14.67 9.02
C GLY A 67 11.53 15.70 8.51
N LEU A 68 12.57 15.26 7.80
CA LEU A 68 13.62 16.14 7.26
C LEU A 68 13.10 17.08 6.17
N LEU A 69 12.18 16.61 5.32
CA LEU A 69 11.58 17.43 4.26
C LEU A 69 10.36 18.23 4.72
N GLY A 70 9.92 18.09 5.98
CA GLY A 70 8.69 18.73 6.47
C GLY A 70 7.42 18.30 5.73
N MET A 71 7.45 17.15 5.05
CA MET A 71 6.35 16.65 4.22
C MET A 71 5.38 15.80 5.03
N ASN A 72 4.13 15.71 4.55
CA ASN A 72 3.17 14.79 5.13
C ASN A 72 3.66 13.34 4.99
N LYS A 73 3.83 12.65 6.13
CA LYS A 73 4.26 11.25 6.21
C LYS A 73 3.49 10.32 5.27
N ASN A 74 2.19 10.50 5.14
CA ASN A 74 1.34 9.60 4.32
C ASN A 74 1.63 9.77 2.82
N THR A 75 1.95 10.99 2.38
CA THR A 75 2.35 11.29 1.01
C THR A 75 3.69 10.64 0.69
N VAL A 76 4.69 10.83 1.55
CA VAL A 76 6.02 10.22 1.40
C VAL A 76 5.89 8.69 1.39
N GLN A 77 5.14 8.12 2.34
CA GLN A 77 4.91 6.68 2.41
C GLN A 77 4.27 6.13 1.12
N ARG A 78 3.27 6.84 0.58
CA ARG A 78 2.62 6.44 -0.67
C ARG A 78 3.58 6.49 -1.86
N ILE A 79 4.41 7.53 -1.96
CA ILE A 79 5.43 7.65 -3.02
C ILE A 79 6.43 6.50 -2.91
N PHE A 80 6.92 6.19 -1.71
CA PHE A 80 7.82 5.05 -1.47
C PHE A 80 7.22 3.72 -1.95
N GLN A 81 5.91 3.50 -1.72
CA GLN A 81 5.22 2.29 -2.15
C GLN A 81 5.06 2.22 -3.67
N LEU A 82 4.63 3.32 -4.29
CA LEU A 82 4.42 3.37 -5.74
C LEU A 82 5.72 3.25 -6.52
N MET A 83 6.81 3.81 -6.00
CA MET A 83 8.14 3.77 -6.63
C MET A 83 8.97 2.55 -6.24
N GLY A 84 8.50 1.73 -5.30
CA GLY A 84 9.24 0.56 -4.81
C GLY A 84 10.50 0.90 -4.01
N TRP A 85 10.62 2.12 -3.47
CA TRP A 85 11.78 2.58 -2.69
C TRP A 85 11.78 2.10 -1.24
N GLN A 86 10.69 1.46 -0.80
CA GLN A 86 10.67 0.87 0.53
C GLN A 86 11.64 -0.31 0.58
N VAL A 87 12.59 -0.27 1.52
CA VAL A 87 13.46 -1.41 1.82
C VAL A 87 12.57 -2.61 2.15
N ARG A 88 12.53 -3.59 1.26
CA ARG A 88 11.86 -4.87 1.52
C ARG A 88 12.62 -5.53 2.66
N LYS A 89 11.92 -5.84 3.75
CA LYS A 89 12.46 -6.58 4.88
C LYS A 89 13.15 -7.83 4.30
N ARG A 90 14.44 -8.01 4.60
CA ARG A 90 15.19 -9.21 4.20
C ARG A 90 14.36 -10.43 4.61
N ALA A 91 14.20 -11.42 3.74
CA ALA A 91 13.54 -12.66 4.11
C ALA A 91 14.20 -13.16 5.40
N VAL A 92 13.43 -13.18 6.49
CA VAL A 92 13.88 -13.81 7.71
C VAL A 92 13.94 -15.28 7.32
N GLY A 93 15.15 -15.78 7.04
CA GLY A 93 15.34 -17.20 6.74
C GLY A 93 14.77 -18.07 7.86
N MET A 94 14.77 -19.39 7.70
CA MET A 94 14.42 -20.31 8.78
C MET A 94 15.39 -20.11 9.96
N ARG A 95 15.03 -19.21 10.88
CA ARG A 95 15.61 -19.08 12.21
C ARG A 95 14.55 -19.62 13.17
N PRO A 96 14.39 -20.96 13.28
CA PRO A 96 13.53 -21.50 14.31
C PRO A 96 14.04 -20.95 15.64
N ARG A 97 13.16 -20.24 16.35
CA ARG A 97 13.45 -19.87 17.74
C ARG A 97 13.62 -21.20 18.47
N ILE A 98 14.77 -21.41 19.10
CA ILE A 98 14.98 -22.59 19.94
C ILE A 98 13.82 -22.70 20.92
N GLN A 99 13.34 -23.92 21.15
CA GLN A 99 12.29 -24.16 22.12
C GLN A 99 12.73 -23.56 23.46
N ALA A 100 11.96 -22.60 23.96
CA ALA A 100 12.24 -22.00 25.26
C ALA A 100 12.02 -23.07 26.32
N LEU A 101 13.11 -23.61 26.86
CA LEU A 101 13.05 -24.46 28.03
C LEU A 101 12.85 -23.55 29.24
N PRO A 102 11.82 -23.80 30.08
CA PRO A 102 11.62 -23.00 31.28
C PRO A 102 12.82 -23.17 32.21
N SER A 103 13.43 -22.06 32.61
CA SER A 103 14.49 -22.07 33.62
C SER A 103 13.85 -22.19 35.00
N VAL A 104 13.62 -23.42 35.46
CA VAL A 104 13.05 -23.72 36.78
C VAL A 104 14.16 -24.15 37.73
N ALA A 105 14.15 -23.62 38.95
CA ALA A 105 15.05 -24.04 40.04
C ALA A 105 14.22 -24.71 41.16
N SER A 106 14.79 -25.72 41.81
CA SER A 106 14.14 -26.46 42.91
C SER A 106 14.12 -25.69 44.24
N ALA A 107 15.04 -24.75 44.42
CA ALA A 107 15.12 -23.91 45.62
C ALA A 107 15.62 -22.49 45.27
N PRO A 108 15.39 -21.49 46.15
CA PRO A 108 15.97 -20.15 46.01
C PRO A 108 17.50 -20.18 45.92
N ASN A 109 18.10 -19.15 45.30
CA ASN A 109 19.55 -18.96 45.16
C ASN A 109 20.33 -20.05 44.40
N GLN A 110 19.65 -20.90 43.63
CA GLN A 110 20.30 -21.89 42.78
C GLN A 110 20.55 -21.41 41.34
N ARG A 111 19.86 -20.35 40.90
CA ARG A 111 19.99 -19.77 39.56
C ARG A 111 19.82 -18.25 39.60
N TRP A 112 20.63 -17.55 38.80
CA TRP A 112 20.52 -16.12 38.53
C TRP A 112 20.51 -15.87 37.02
N ALA A 113 19.78 -14.84 36.59
CA ALA A 113 19.83 -14.33 35.23
C ALA A 113 20.50 -12.96 35.26
N THR A 114 21.42 -12.72 34.32
CA THR A 114 22.04 -11.41 34.12
C THR A 114 21.48 -10.84 32.82
N ASP A 115 20.75 -9.74 32.91
CA ASP A 115 20.26 -9.02 31.73
C ASP A 115 21.13 -7.78 31.50
N LEU A 116 21.38 -7.47 30.23
CA LEU A 116 22.15 -6.31 29.80
C LEU A 116 21.25 -5.44 28.93
N CYS A 117 20.86 -4.28 29.44
CA CYS A 117 20.11 -3.31 28.68
C CYS A 117 21.05 -2.27 28.06
N ARG A 118 20.96 -2.08 26.74
CA ARG A 118 21.60 -0.95 26.06
C ARG A 118 20.68 0.26 26.12
N ILE A 119 21.14 1.33 26.77
CA ILE A 119 20.48 2.63 26.73
C ILE A 119 20.86 3.30 25.40
N TRP A 120 19.86 3.67 24.61
CA TRP A 120 20.03 4.50 23.42
C TRP A 120 19.76 5.95 23.82
N GLY A 121 20.77 6.81 23.70
CA GLY A 121 20.65 8.26 23.80
C GLY A 121 20.35 8.90 22.46
#